data_AF-A0A7G7MK31-F1
#
_entry.id   AF-A0A7G7MK31-F1
#
_cell.length_a   1.000
_cell.length_b   1.000
_cell.length_c   1.000
_cell.angle_alpha   90.00
_cell.angle_beta   90.00
_cell.angle_gamma   90.00
#
_symmetry.space_group_name_H-M   'P 1'
#
loop_
_entity.id
_entity.type
_entity.pdbx_description
1 polymer ?
#
loop_
_entity_poly.entity_id
_entity_poly.type
_entity_poly.pdbx_seq_one_letter_code
_entity_poly.pdbx_strand_id
1 'polypeptide(L)'
;MTAHRPRSSDDWPDVLASLMTELDDCAAYVVTVTDHHTHEVDAYGPLAADQAVHEADVVLRGLRAEDLRSVSVRVVRLHAVVPPGA
;
A
#
# COMPACT_ATOMS: atom_id res chain seq x y z
N MET A 1 -29.03 -2.82 -9.61
CA MET A 1 -27.98 -2.26 -8.74
C MET A 1 -27.35 -1.09 -9.46
N THR A 2 -27.68 0.13 -9.03
CA THR A 2 -27.15 1.37 -9.59
C THR A 2 -25.74 1.59 -9.08
N ALA A 3 -24.75 1.47 -9.96
CA ALA A 3 -23.45 2.10 -9.73
C ALA A 3 -23.72 3.58 -9.41
N HIS A 4 -23.36 4.02 -8.21
CA HIS A 4 -23.51 5.42 -7.83
C HIS A 4 -22.43 6.22 -8.55
N ARG A 5 -22.69 6.51 -9.81
CA ARG A 5 -21.90 7.45 -10.59
C ARG A 5 -22.22 8.82 -10.00
N PRO A 6 -21.26 9.56 -9.41
CA PRO A 6 -21.52 10.90 -8.89
C PRO A 6 -22.15 11.75 -9.99
N ARG A 7 -23.25 12.44 -9.66
CA ARG A 7 -24.16 13.04 -10.64
C ARG A 7 -23.88 14.51 -10.90
N SER A 8 -23.00 15.16 -10.14
CA SER A 8 -22.44 16.48 -10.47
C SER A 8 -21.03 16.67 -9.87
N SER A 9 -20.34 17.74 -10.28
CA SER A 9 -19.04 18.15 -9.71
C SER A 9 -19.08 18.45 -8.21
N ASP A 10 -20.28 18.68 -7.65
CA ASP A 10 -20.48 19.06 -6.25
C ASP A 10 -20.46 17.85 -5.31
N ASP A 11 -20.61 16.62 -5.85
CA ASP A 11 -20.52 15.36 -5.07
C ASP A 11 -19.06 14.93 -4.81
N TRP A 12 -18.09 15.54 -5.51
CA TRP A 12 -16.69 15.12 -5.46
C TRP A 12 -16.02 15.27 -4.08
N PRO A 13 -16.27 16.33 -3.30
CA PRO A 13 -15.69 16.47 -1.95
C PRO A 13 -16.14 15.36 -0.99
N ASP A 14 -17.42 14.99 -1.02
CA ASP A 14 -17.97 13.94 -0.14
C ASP A 14 -17.48 12.55 -0.53
N VAL A 15 -17.39 12.27 -1.84
CA VAL A 15 -16.79 11.03 -2.37
C VAL A 15 -15.31 10.95 -1.99
N LEU A 16 -14.57 12.06 -2.11
CA LEU A 16 -13.16 12.10 -1.73
C LEU A 16 -12.98 11.87 -0.22
N ALA A 17 -13.80 12.48 0.63
CA ALA A 17 -13.76 12.27 2.07
C ALA A 17 -14.07 10.80 2.46
N SER A 18 -15.05 10.17 1.81
CA SER A 18 -15.37 8.75 2.00
C SER A 18 -14.20 7.85 1.58
N LEU A 19 -13.61 8.11 0.41
CA LEU A 19 -12.44 7.36 -0.07
C LEU A 19 -11.23 7.54 0.84
N MET A 20 -10.99 8.75 1.37
CA MET A 20 -9.91 8.99 2.33
C MET A 20 -10.13 8.22 3.63
N THR A 21 -11.37 8.13 4.11
CA THR A 21 -11.72 7.34 5.30
C THR A 21 -11.47 5.85 5.08
N GLU A 22 -11.88 5.31 3.93
CA GLU A 22 -11.60 3.92 3.55
C GLU A 22 -10.10 3.64 3.35
N LEU A 23 -9.33 4.64 2.91
CA LEU A 23 -7.87 4.57 2.80
C LEU A 23 -7.15 4.71 4.15
N ASP A 24 -7.84 5.16 5.20
CA ASP A 24 -7.32 5.16 6.56
C ASP A 24 -7.52 3.80 7.25
N ASP A 25 -8.64 3.12 6.97
CA ASP A 25 -8.87 1.74 7.40
C ASP A 25 -8.21 0.74 6.43
N CYS A 26 -6.90 0.53 6.60
CA CYS A 26 -6.19 -0.56 5.91
C CYS A 26 -6.38 -1.91 6.62
N ALA A 27 -6.51 -2.99 5.85
CA ALA A 27 -6.65 -4.34 6.36
C ALA A 27 -5.32 -4.92 6.85
N ALA A 28 -4.22 -4.54 6.19
CA ALA A 28 -2.87 -4.95 6.55
C ALA A 28 -1.83 -4.00 5.95
N TYR A 29 -0.56 -4.29 6.22
CA TYR A 29 0.58 -3.63 5.60
C TYR A 29 1.40 -4.63 4.79
N VAL A 30 2.02 -4.15 3.72
CA VAL A 30 2.98 -4.92 2.91
C VAL A 30 4.26 -4.11 2.81
N VAL A 31 5.42 -4.77 2.93
CA VAL A 31 6.70 -4.15 2.64
C VAL A 31 7.04 -4.46 1.18
N THR A 32 7.27 -3.44 0.36
CA THR A 32 7.72 -3.61 -1.02
C THR A 32 9.18 -3.21 -1.17
N VAL A 33 9.93 -4.01 -1.91
CA VAL A 33 11.31 -3.73 -2.30
C VAL A 33 11.32 -3.56 -3.81
N THR A 34 11.79 -2.43 -4.31
CA THR A 34 11.85 -2.16 -5.75
C THR A 34 13.28 -1.92 -6.19
N ASP A 35 13.79 -2.75 -7.09
CA ASP A 35 15.04 -2.50 -7.79
C ASP A 35 14.79 -1.58 -8.99
N HIS A 36 15.38 -0.38 -8.96
CA HIS A 36 15.21 0.60 -10.02
C HIS A 36 15.99 0.27 -11.30
N HIS A 37 16.92 -0.69 -11.27
CA HIS A 37 17.67 -1.13 -12.45
C HIS A 37 16.90 -2.18 -13.26
N THR A 38 16.33 -3.17 -12.59
CA THR A 38 15.60 -4.28 -13.22
C THR A 38 14.10 -4.05 -13.31
N HIS A 39 13.57 -3.07 -12.55
CA HIS A 39 12.14 -2.85 -12.33
C HIS A 39 11.43 -4.02 -11.63
N GLU A 40 12.18 -4.91 -10.97
CA GLU A 40 11.62 -5.98 -10.16
C GLU A 40 11.06 -5.43 -8.84
N VAL A 41 9.97 -6.06 -8.38
CA VAL A 41 9.28 -5.71 -7.14
C VAL A 41 9.05 -6.97 -6.33
N ASP A 42 9.67 -7.03 -5.16
CA ASP A 42 9.38 -8.02 -4.14
C ASP A 42 8.41 -7.44 -3.11
N ALA A 43 7.57 -8.31 -2.54
CA ALA A 43 6.56 -7.92 -1.56
C ALA A 43 6.53 -8.91 -0.39
N TYR A 44 6.49 -8.37 0.84
CA TYR A 44 6.46 -9.14 2.08
C TYR A 44 5.22 -8.77 2.89
N GLY A 45 4.44 -9.77 3.27
CA GLY A 45 3.21 -9.63 4.04
C GLY A 45 2.08 -10.51 3.53
N PRO A 46 0.83 -10.28 3.99
CA PRO A 46 0.38 -9.16 4.83
C PRO A 46 0.92 -9.20 6.27
N LEU A 47 1.16 -8.02 6.85
CA LEU A 47 1.72 -7.80 8.20
C LEU A 47 0.87 -6.83 9.03
N ALA A 48 0.99 -6.93 10.35
CA ALA A 48 0.57 -5.84 11.26
C ALA A 48 1.48 -4.61 11.11
N ALA A 49 1.03 -3.45 11.59
CA ALA A 49 1.74 -2.18 11.39
C ALA A 49 3.17 -2.17 11.99
N ASP A 50 3.31 -2.64 13.23
CA ASP A 50 4.58 -2.74 13.94
C ASP A 50 5.53 -3.75 13.26
N GLN A 51 4.98 -4.89 12.83
CA GLN A 51 5.72 -5.91 12.09
C GLN A 51 6.22 -5.38 10.75
N ALA A 52 5.41 -4.62 10.01
CA ALA A 52 5.81 -4.05 8.72
C ALA A 52 6.94 -3.01 8.86
N VAL A 53 6.91 -2.18 9.92
CA VAL A 53 8.01 -1.24 10.21
C VAL A 53 9.29 -2.00 10.56
N HIS A 54 9.17 -3.04 11.40
CA HIS A 54 10.31 -3.88 11.76
C HIS A 54 10.92 -4.59 10.55
N GLU A 55 10.08 -5.22 9.72
CA GLU A 55 10.51 -5.94 8.52
C GLU A 55 11.19 -5.00 7.52
N ALA A 56 10.61 -3.81 7.28
CA ALA A 56 11.22 -2.82 6.39
C ALA A 56 12.62 -2.37 6.86
N ASP A 57 12.82 -2.23 8.17
CA ASP A 57 14.12 -1.88 8.76
C ASP A 57 15.13 -3.04 8.68
N VAL A 58 14.68 -4.28 8.87
CA VAL A 58 15.50 -5.49 8.66
C VAL A 58 15.97 -5.59 7.21
N VAL A 59 15.04 -5.50 6.26
CA VAL A 59 15.32 -5.56 4.82
C VAL A 59 16.28 -4.43 4.40
N LEU A 60 16.01 -3.20 4.83
CA LEU A 60 16.86 -2.05 4.51
C LEU A 60 18.30 -2.23 5.03
N ARG A 61 18.49 -2.79 6.23
CA ARG A 61 19.82 -3.09 6.76
C ARG A 61 20.54 -4.16 5.94
N GLY A 62 19.83 -5.22 5.53
CA GLY A 62 20.38 -6.28 4.68
C GLY A 62 20.88 -5.72 3.34
N LEU A 63 20.03 -4.98 2.64
CA LEU A 63 20.37 -4.37 1.35
C LEU A 63 21.57 -3.40 1.45
N ARG A 64 21.65 -2.62 2.54
CA ARG A 64 22.79 -1.73 2.79
C ARG A 64 24.08 -2.49 3.07
N ALA A 65 24.02 -3.64 3.75
CA ALA A 65 25.19 -4.46 4.00
C ALA A 65 25.74 -5.06 2.70
N GLU A 66 24.90 -5.26 1.68
CA GLU A 66 25.25 -5.74 0.35
C GLU A 66 25.57 -4.61 -0.66
N ASP A 67 25.62 -3.35 -0.21
CA ASP A 67 25.85 -2.16 -1.04
C ASP A 67 24.83 -1.97 -2.20
N LEU A 68 23.60 -2.49 -2.03
CA LEU A 68 22.51 -2.34 -2.99
C LEU A 68 21.84 -0.95 -2.85
N ARG A 69 22.39 0.05 -3.56
CA ARG A 69 21.97 1.45 -3.45
C ARG A 69 20.82 1.87 -4.37
N SER A 70 20.52 1.08 -5.40
CA SER A 70 19.46 1.35 -6.38
C SER A 70 18.10 0.77 -5.99
N VAL A 71 17.93 0.38 -4.72
CA VAL A 71 16.73 -0.29 -4.22
C VAL A 71 15.97 0.65 -3.28
N SER A 72 14.64 0.67 -3.38
CA SER A 72 13.77 1.35 -2.42
C SER A 72 12.93 0.36 -1.63
N VAL A 73 12.81 0.60 -0.32
CA VAL A 73 11.96 -0.18 0.59
C VAL A 73 10.81 0.72 1.04
N ARG A 74 9.57 0.25 0.92
CA ARG A 74 8.36 1.01 1.29
C ARG A 74 7.42 0.15 2.10
N VAL A 75 6.79 0.74 3.10
CA VAL A 75 5.62 0.16 3.77
C VAL A 75 4.38 0.71 3.07
N VAL A 76 3.57 -0.18 2.50
CA VAL A 76 2.32 0.18 1.81
C VAL A 76 1.12 -0.37 2.57
N ARG A 77 0.04 0.41 2.59
CA ARG A 77 -1.25 -0.03 3.14
C ARG A 77 -1.93 -0.95 2.13
N LEU A 78 -2.37 -2.12 2.60
CA LEU A 78 -3.20 -3.05 1.86
C LEU A 78 -4.66 -2.87 2.30
N HIS A 79 -5.49 -2.38 1.38
CA HIS A 79 -6.93 -2.29 1.60
C HIS A 79 -7.58 -3.58 1.11
N ALA A 80 -8.54 -4.11 1.87
CA ALA A 80 -9.30 -5.26 1.43
C ALA A 80 -10.09 -4.87 0.17
N VAL A 81 -9.87 -5.57 -0.94
CA VAL A 81 -10.76 -5.46 -2.09
C VAL A 81 -12.06 -6.11 -1.66
N VAL A 82 -13.10 -5.30 -1.40
CA VAL A 82 -14.46 -5.82 -1.35
C VAL A 82 -14.76 -6.31 -2.77
N PRO A 83 -14.95 -7.62 -3.01
CA PRO A 83 -15.39 -8.09 -4.32
C PRO A 83 -16.75 -7.46 -4.59
N PRO A 84 -17.02 -6.94 -5.80
CA PRO A 84 -18.36 -6.47 -6.12
C PRO A 84 -19.34 -7.66 -6.04
N GLY A 85 -20.08 -7.77 -4.93
CA GLY A 85 -21.17 -8.75 -4.74
C GLY A 85 -21.04 -9.76 -3.59
N ALA A 86 -20.19 -9.54 -2.58
CA ALA A 86 -20.23 -10.31 -1.33
C ALA A 86 -21.31 -9.80 -0.37
#